data_AF-A0A9P0APY9-F1
#
_entry.id   AF-A0A9P0APY9-F1
#
_cell.length_a   1.000
_cell.length_b   1.000
_cell.length_c   1.000
_cell.angle_alpha   90.00
_cell.angle_beta   90.00
_cell.angle_gamma   90.00
#
_symmetry.space_group_name_H-M   'P 1'
#
loop_
_entity.id
_entity.type
_entity.pdbx_description
1 polymer ?
#
loop_
_entity_poly.entity_id
_entity_poly.type
_entity_poly.pdbx_seq_one_letter_code
_entity_poly.pdbx_strand_id
1 'polypeptide(L)'
;MASALEQFVNNVRHLSTHGNFRELCEFLNKSNEVLLKNTQHLDNVLETLNVQQHSLGILAVLCAKFNAAGGGSTPDNRYTQVQEFIVGCNGEQIRFAPDSFSELCHLFTNYLVELKQPVRGIVLLQKAISKLRLYDSQLTSIHADLCQLCLLAKCFKPALEVLDIDITGVCQEIAHSPNGPQFDAKYFLLYYYYGGMIYLAVRNLDRALYFFEVAITTPAHAVSHIMLEAYKKYILVSLLLNGKVQPVPKYASQVVTRFMKPLSQPYHDLANAFTMNNTTELNNVLSKNTEVFTRDHNLGLVKQVSSVLYKKNIQRLTKTFLTLSLSDVASRVGLPSPSDAERHILSMIENRQIFATINQKDGMVVFRDEPDKFGGPEVLKGLEEQLTLCMELDKQILSMDEEIQVNPQYVKKSSGIQDEEQPSKSTYAM
;
A
#
# COMPACT_ATOMS: atom_id res chain seq x y z
N MET A 1 -15.14 15.06 41.38
CA MET A 1 -14.32 14.75 40.19
C MET A 1 -13.71 13.35 40.26
N ALA A 2 -13.17 12.89 41.41
CA ALA A 2 -12.72 11.50 41.59
C ALA A 2 -13.82 10.42 41.42
N SER A 3 -15.06 10.71 41.84
CA SER A 3 -16.15 9.71 41.83
C SER A 3 -16.55 9.21 40.43
N ALA A 4 -16.42 10.04 39.39
CA ALA A 4 -16.81 9.67 38.03
C ALA A 4 -15.79 8.72 37.37
N LEU A 5 -14.49 8.91 37.66
CA LEU A 5 -13.43 8.02 37.21
C LEU A 5 -13.43 6.69 37.98
N GLU A 6 -13.72 6.73 39.28
CA GLU A 6 -13.88 5.51 40.09
C GLU A 6 -15.11 4.69 39.62
N GLN A 7 -16.23 5.34 39.30
CA GLN A 7 -17.39 4.69 38.69
C GLN A 7 -17.06 4.09 37.33
N PHE A 8 -16.26 4.79 36.50
CA PHE A 8 -15.77 4.26 35.23
C PHE A 8 -14.95 2.97 35.42
N VAL A 9 -13.95 2.98 36.30
CA VAL A 9 -13.10 1.82 36.58
C VAL A 9 -13.92 0.64 37.12
N ASN A 10 -14.86 0.89 38.03
CA ASN A 10 -15.72 -0.16 38.59
C ASN A 10 -16.64 -0.77 37.53
N ASN A 11 -17.21 0.04 36.64
CA ASN A 11 -18.05 -0.46 35.55
C ASN A 11 -17.24 -1.26 34.52
N VAL A 12 -16.03 -0.82 34.17
CA VAL A 12 -15.12 -1.56 33.28
C VAL A 12 -14.75 -2.91 33.88
N ARG A 13 -14.44 -2.96 35.18
CA ARG A 13 -14.13 -4.22 35.90
C ARG A 13 -15.33 -5.15 35.91
N HIS A 14 -16.50 -4.63 36.28
CA HIS A 14 -17.75 -5.41 36.33
C HIS A 14 -18.09 -6.00 34.96
N LEU A 15 -18.25 -5.15 33.93
CA LEU A 15 -18.63 -5.59 32.59
C LEU A 15 -17.61 -6.53 31.94
N SER A 16 -16.31 -6.32 32.22
CA SER A 16 -15.28 -7.25 31.76
C SER A 16 -15.36 -8.62 32.43
N THR A 17 -15.58 -8.66 33.76
CA THR A 17 -15.76 -9.94 34.47
C THR A 17 -17.01 -10.71 34.03
N HIS A 18 -18.04 -10.00 33.57
CA HIS A 18 -19.27 -10.60 33.04
C HIS A 18 -19.18 -11.00 31.57
N GLY A 19 -18.12 -10.63 30.84
CA GLY A 19 -17.95 -10.97 29.42
C GLY A 19 -18.86 -10.20 28.46
N ASN A 20 -19.58 -9.17 28.92
CA ASN A 20 -20.47 -8.35 28.10
C ASN A 20 -19.68 -7.25 27.36
N PHE A 21 -18.80 -7.67 26.44
CA PHE A 21 -17.90 -6.76 25.73
C PHE A 21 -18.63 -5.76 24.83
N ARG A 22 -19.82 -6.11 24.32
CA ARG A 22 -20.64 -5.23 23.49
C ARG A 22 -21.20 -4.03 24.27
N GLU A 23 -21.77 -4.29 25.46
CA GLU A 23 -22.26 -3.24 26.35
C GLU A 23 -21.12 -2.37 26.88
N LEU A 24 -19.94 -2.99 27.08
CA LEU A 24 -18.72 -2.27 27.44
C LEU A 24 -18.29 -1.29 26.33
N CYS A 25 -18.31 -1.67 25.06
CA CYS A 25 -18.00 -0.77 23.95
C CYS A 25 -18.96 0.44 23.89
N GLU A 26 -20.27 0.21 24.07
CA GLU A 26 -21.25 1.31 24.12
C GLU A 26 -21.03 2.26 25.31
N PHE A 27 -20.70 1.69 26.48
CA PHE A 27 -20.35 2.48 27.66
C PHE A 27 -19.07 3.30 27.44
N LEU A 28 -18.04 2.70 26.84
CA LEU A 28 -16.77 3.37 26.53
C LEU A 28 -16.98 4.57 25.60
N ASN A 29 -17.77 4.40 24.54
CA ASN A 29 -18.12 5.49 23.63
C ASN A 29 -18.82 6.66 24.34
N LYS A 30 -19.74 6.38 25.28
CA LYS A 30 -20.42 7.41 26.07
C LYS A 30 -19.51 8.07 27.11
N SER A 31 -18.51 7.34 27.61
CA SER A 31 -17.60 7.82 28.66
C SER A 31 -16.43 8.69 28.14
N ASN A 32 -16.25 8.79 26.82
CA ASN A 32 -15.10 9.48 26.21
C ASN A 32 -15.01 10.97 26.64
N GLU A 33 -16.16 11.66 26.75
CA GLU A 33 -16.20 13.05 27.24
C GLU A 33 -15.74 13.21 28.70
N VAL A 34 -15.99 12.19 29.53
CA VAL A 34 -15.60 12.19 30.96
C VAL A 34 -14.10 11.97 31.10
N LEU A 35 -13.52 11.12 30.24
CA LEU A 35 -12.08 10.86 30.21
C LEU A 35 -11.30 12.09 29.73
N LEU A 36 -11.77 12.78 28.69
CA LEU A 36 -11.16 14.01 28.17
C LEU A 36 -11.17 15.17 29.17
N LYS A 37 -12.14 15.21 30.09
CA LYS A 37 -12.21 16.25 31.15
C LYS A 37 -11.25 16.00 32.32
N ASN A 38 -10.77 14.76 32.52
CA ASN A 38 -9.97 14.37 33.68
C ASN A 38 -8.59 13.79 33.29
N THR A 39 -7.90 14.44 32.36
CA THR A 39 -6.65 13.95 31.75
C THR A 39 -5.49 13.81 32.73
N GLN A 40 -5.46 14.62 33.80
CA GLN A 40 -4.41 14.62 34.82
C GLN A 40 -4.41 13.39 35.73
N HIS A 41 -5.51 12.64 35.77
CA HIS A 41 -5.66 11.46 36.65
C HIS A 41 -5.69 10.13 35.87
N LEU A 42 -5.51 10.17 34.55
CA LEU A 42 -5.59 8.97 33.69
C LEU A 42 -4.45 7.98 33.97
N ASP A 43 -3.27 8.44 34.38
CA ASP A 43 -2.15 7.56 34.71
C ASP A 43 -2.46 6.70 35.95
N ASN A 44 -3.09 7.27 36.97
CA ASN A 44 -3.55 6.52 38.14
C ASN A 44 -4.63 5.49 37.78
N VAL A 45 -5.50 5.81 36.81
CA VAL A 45 -6.51 4.87 36.31
C VAL A 45 -5.85 3.69 35.58
N LEU A 46 -4.82 3.94 34.76
CA LEU A 46 -4.08 2.89 34.05
C LEU A 46 -3.38 1.93 35.01
N GLU A 47 -2.79 2.42 36.10
CA GLU A 47 -2.15 1.58 37.12
C GLU A 47 -3.13 0.64 37.84
N THR A 48 -4.41 1.01 37.92
CA THR A 48 -5.44 0.19 38.57
C THR A 48 -6.03 -0.89 37.66
N LEU A 49 -5.82 -0.81 36.34
CA LEU A 49 -6.45 -1.70 35.36
C LEU A 49 -5.46 -2.77 34.88
N ASN A 50 -5.89 -4.03 34.91
CA ASN A 50 -5.10 -5.13 34.34
C ASN A 50 -5.21 -5.16 32.81
N VAL A 51 -4.06 -5.20 32.11
CA VAL A 51 -3.95 -5.16 30.64
C VAL A 51 -4.68 -6.29 29.94
N GLN A 52 -4.66 -7.51 30.47
CA GLN A 52 -5.28 -8.68 29.84
C GLN A 52 -6.79 -8.75 30.06
N GLN A 53 -7.25 -8.30 31.23
CA GLN A 53 -8.66 -8.36 31.59
C GLN A 53 -9.43 -7.12 31.14
N HIS A 54 -8.82 -5.94 31.12
CA HIS A 54 -9.51 -4.68 30.84
C HIS A 54 -8.96 -3.97 29.61
N SER A 55 -8.56 -4.73 28.56
CA SER A 55 -7.91 -4.19 27.37
C SER A 55 -8.74 -3.07 26.71
N LEU A 56 -10.06 -3.24 26.63
CA LEU A 56 -10.98 -2.22 26.07
C LEU A 56 -11.05 -0.93 26.90
N GLY A 57 -11.02 -1.04 28.23
CA GLY A 57 -11.03 0.14 29.11
C GLY A 57 -9.72 0.92 29.03
N ILE A 58 -8.59 0.21 28.98
CA ILE A 58 -7.26 0.81 28.81
C ILE A 58 -7.15 1.47 27.43
N LEU A 59 -7.68 0.84 26.38
CA LEU A 59 -7.73 1.40 25.03
C LEU A 59 -8.40 2.78 25.01
N ALA A 60 -9.60 2.90 25.59
CA ALA A 60 -10.33 4.16 25.63
C ALA A 60 -9.57 5.25 26.41
N VAL A 61 -8.94 4.89 27.53
CA VAL A 61 -8.12 5.81 28.33
C VAL A 61 -6.89 6.30 27.56
N LEU A 62 -6.22 5.39 26.82
CA LEU A 62 -5.08 5.74 25.98
C LEU A 62 -5.50 6.65 24.82
N CYS A 63 -6.58 6.35 24.11
CA CYS A 63 -7.11 7.24 23.06
C CYS A 63 -7.41 8.63 23.60
N ALA A 64 -8.08 8.74 24.76
CA ALA A 64 -8.35 10.02 25.41
C ALA A 64 -7.06 10.78 25.78
N LYS A 65 -5.99 10.07 26.21
CA LYS A 65 -4.69 10.67 26.53
C LYS A 65 -3.95 11.20 25.30
N PHE A 66 -4.04 10.53 24.15
CA PHE A 66 -3.45 11.02 22.89
C PHE A 66 -4.25 12.20 22.30
N ASN A 67 -5.57 12.19 22.44
CA ASN A 67 -6.45 13.28 21.98
C ASN A 67 -6.39 14.52 22.89
N ALA A 68 -6.04 14.36 24.17
CA ALA A 68 -5.77 15.48 25.05
C ALA A 68 -4.48 16.20 24.63
N ALA A 69 -4.62 17.45 24.15
CA ALA A 69 -3.51 18.33 23.84
C ALA A 69 -2.51 18.31 25.00
N GLY A 70 -1.22 18.09 24.70
CA GLY A 70 -0.12 17.97 25.65
C GLY A 70 0.09 19.26 26.45
N GLY A 71 -0.80 19.52 27.40
CA GLY A 71 -0.73 20.62 28.36
C GLY A 71 -0.50 20.04 29.74
N GLY A 72 0.73 19.64 30.03
CA GLY A 72 1.10 19.16 31.36
C GLY A 72 2.54 18.68 31.43
N SER A 73 3.27 19.16 32.43
CA SER A 73 4.68 18.89 32.75
C SER A 73 5.00 17.46 33.18
N THR A 74 4.28 16.45 32.70
CA THR A 74 4.51 15.04 33.05
C THR A 74 5.53 14.41 32.09
N PRO A 75 6.42 13.52 32.59
CA PRO A 75 7.33 12.77 31.73
C PRO A 75 6.52 12.00 30.68
N ASP A 76 6.97 12.07 29.43
CA ASP A 76 6.26 11.51 28.28
C ASP A 76 6.35 9.96 28.27
N ASN A 77 5.58 9.33 29.14
CA ASN A 77 5.48 7.88 29.27
C ASN A 77 4.50 7.26 28.26
N ARG A 78 3.97 8.07 27.32
CA ARG A 78 2.96 7.63 26.34
C ARG A 78 3.47 6.46 25.49
N TYR A 79 4.73 6.51 25.07
CA TYR A 79 5.34 5.42 24.31
C TYR A 79 5.39 4.10 25.11
N THR A 80 5.88 4.14 26.34
CA THR A 80 6.01 2.95 27.20
C THR A 80 4.65 2.33 27.49
N GLN A 81 3.65 3.16 27.79
CA GLN A 81 2.27 2.71 28.06
C GLN A 81 1.64 2.03 26.83
N VAL A 82 1.81 2.60 25.63
CA VAL A 82 1.32 1.98 24.39
C VAL A 82 2.07 0.69 24.08
N GLN A 83 3.39 0.65 24.30
CA GLN A 83 4.19 -0.56 24.12
C GLN A 83 3.71 -1.69 25.04
N GLU A 84 3.54 -1.42 26.34
CA GLU A 84 3.04 -2.40 27.32
C GLU A 84 1.63 -2.87 26.96
N PHE A 85 0.77 -1.96 26.53
CA PHE A 85 -0.59 -2.28 26.09
C PHE A 85 -0.58 -3.18 24.84
N ILE A 86 0.08 -2.80 23.74
CA ILE A 86 0.10 -3.59 22.50
C ILE A 86 0.71 -4.98 22.74
N VAL A 87 1.73 -5.09 23.59
CA VAL A 87 2.35 -6.38 23.90
C VAL A 87 1.46 -7.24 24.81
N GLY A 88 0.82 -6.65 25.81
CA GLY A 88 0.05 -7.37 26.83
C GLY A 88 -1.45 -7.55 26.53
N CYS A 89 -1.99 -6.87 25.52
CA CYS A 89 -3.43 -6.85 25.25
C CYS A 89 -4.01 -8.19 24.78
N ASN A 90 -5.27 -8.42 25.15
CA ASN A 90 -6.06 -9.54 24.67
C ASN A 90 -6.67 -9.23 23.29
N GLY A 91 -6.29 -10.01 22.29
CA GLY A 91 -6.77 -9.84 20.90
C GLY A 91 -8.27 -10.09 20.74
N GLU A 92 -8.87 -10.97 21.55
CA GLU A 92 -10.32 -11.23 21.48
C GLU A 92 -11.13 -10.01 21.89
N GLN A 93 -10.71 -9.33 22.96
CA GLN A 93 -11.37 -8.10 23.42
C GLN A 93 -11.22 -6.98 22.38
N ILE A 94 -10.03 -6.81 21.80
CA ILE A 94 -9.76 -5.77 20.80
C ILE A 94 -10.62 -5.96 19.54
N ARG A 95 -10.91 -7.20 19.14
CA ARG A 95 -11.78 -7.48 17.99
C ARG A 95 -13.22 -7.01 18.17
N PHE A 96 -13.67 -6.70 19.39
CA PHE A 96 -14.97 -6.06 19.65
C PHE A 96 -14.95 -4.53 19.48
N ALA A 97 -13.77 -3.89 19.42
CA ALA A 97 -13.61 -2.46 19.18
C ALA A 97 -12.44 -2.18 18.21
N PRO A 98 -12.51 -2.68 16.96
CA PRO A 98 -11.46 -2.49 15.97
C PRO A 98 -11.25 -1.01 15.63
N ASP A 99 -12.31 -0.20 15.53
CA ASP A 99 -12.22 1.24 15.20
C ASP A 99 -11.35 2.00 16.21
N SER A 100 -11.63 1.82 17.51
CA SER A 100 -10.87 2.50 18.57
C SER A 100 -9.42 2.02 18.63
N PHE A 101 -9.16 0.75 18.32
CA PHE A 101 -7.80 0.21 18.29
C PHE A 101 -6.99 0.74 17.12
N SER A 102 -7.60 0.82 15.94
CA SER A 102 -7.01 1.46 14.77
C SER A 102 -6.78 2.95 15.02
N GLU A 103 -7.73 3.67 15.63
CA GLU A 103 -7.56 5.07 16.01
C GLU A 103 -6.34 5.27 16.93
N LEU A 104 -6.17 4.43 17.96
CA LEU A 104 -4.98 4.48 18.82
C LEU A 104 -3.69 4.29 18.00
N CYS A 105 -3.67 3.34 17.07
CA CYS A 105 -2.52 3.08 16.22
C CYS A 105 -2.21 4.27 15.28
N HIS A 106 -3.23 4.91 14.72
CA HIS A 106 -3.09 6.12 13.90
C HIS A 106 -2.52 7.29 14.72
N LEU A 107 -3.06 7.52 15.93
CA LEU A 107 -2.57 8.57 16.84
C LEU A 107 -1.12 8.31 17.27
N PHE A 108 -0.80 7.06 17.60
CA PHE A 108 0.55 6.64 17.95
C PHE A 108 1.54 6.82 16.79
N THR A 109 1.12 6.50 15.57
CA THR A 109 1.91 6.72 14.34
C THR A 109 2.20 8.20 14.15
N ASN A 110 1.19 9.06 14.22
CA ASN A 110 1.37 10.52 14.09
C ASN A 110 2.33 11.07 15.15
N TYR A 111 2.18 10.64 16.42
CA TYR A 111 3.07 11.00 17.50
C TYR A 111 4.54 10.61 17.24
N LEU A 112 4.80 9.39 16.72
CA LEU A 112 6.16 8.96 16.38
C LEU A 112 6.75 9.72 15.20
N VAL A 113 5.92 10.11 14.23
CA VAL A 113 6.34 10.95 13.10
C VAL A 113 6.72 12.35 13.58
N GLU A 114 5.93 12.96 14.46
CA GLU A 114 6.22 14.26 15.07
C GLU A 114 7.52 14.24 15.89
N LEU A 115 7.75 13.17 16.67
CA LEU A 115 8.99 12.96 17.42
C LEU A 115 10.20 12.57 16.55
N LYS A 116 10.00 12.34 15.25
CA LYS A 116 11.03 11.88 14.30
C LYS A 116 11.70 10.56 14.71
N GLN A 117 10.98 9.68 15.41
CA GLN A 117 11.45 8.34 15.83
C GLN A 117 10.59 7.20 15.27
N PRO A 118 10.39 7.10 13.94
CA PRO A 118 9.45 6.13 13.35
C PRO A 118 9.88 4.66 13.52
N VAL A 119 11.18 4.39 13.65
CA VAL A 119 11.74 3.02 13.78
C VAL A 119 11.16 2.27 14.97
N ARG A 120 10.92 2.98 16.09
CA ARG A 120 10.46 2.40 17.36
C ARG A 120 9.02 1.85 17.29
N GLY A 121 8.23 2.33 16.33
CA GLY A 121 6.83 1.91 16.16
C GLY A 121 6.64 0.70 15.24
N ILE A 122 7.60 0.39 14.36
CA ILE A 122 7.44 -0.64 13.31
C ILE A 122 7.07 -2.00 13.90
N VAL A 123 7.86 -2.50 14.86
CA VAL A 123 7.62 -3.81 15.49
C VAL A 123 6.33 -3.81 16.31
N LEU A 124 5.96 -2.66 16.89
CA LEU A 124 4.71 -2.53 17.67
C LEU A 124 3.50 -2.60 16.74
N LEU A 125 3.52 -1.90 15.61
CA LEU A 125 2.43 -1.95 14.64
C LEU A 125 2.29 -3.32 13.96
N GLN A 126 3.40 -4.02 13.68
CA GLN A 126 3.34 -5.41 13.22
C GLN A 126 2.60 -6.31 14.22
N LYS A 127 2.90 -6.18 15.53
CA LYS A 127 2.18 -6.90 16.58
C LYS A 127 0.72 -6.48 16.65
N ALA A 128 0.41 -5.19 16.55
CA ALA A 128 -0.96 -4.69 16.54
C ALA A 128 -1.78 -5.28 15.38
N ILE A 129 -1.21 -5.34 14.17
CA ILE A 129 -1.82 -5.99 13.00
C ILE A 129 -2.12 -7.46 13.28
N SER A 130 -1.14 -8.19 13.84
CA SER A 130 -1.31 -9.62 14.15
C SER A 130 -2.42 -9.91 15.17
N LYS A 131 -2.70 -8.96 16.08
CA LYS A 131 -3.75 -9.07 17.09
C LYS A 131 -5.14 -8.76 16.53
N LEU A 132 -5.21 -7.78 15.61
CA LEU A 132 -6.47 -7.35 15.01
C LEU A 132 -6.96 -8.32 13.93
N ARG A 133 -6.05 -8.83 13.08
CA ARG A 133 -6.42 -9.70 11.96
C ARG A 133 -6.99 -11.04 12.42
N LEU A 134 -7.95 -11.56 11.66
CA LEU A 134 -8.49 -12.91 11.80
C LEU A 134 -7.66 -13.94 11.01
N TYR A 135 -7.18 -13.53 9.84
CA TYR A 135 -6.36 -14.31 8.92
C TYR A 135 -5.32 -13.41 8.25
N ASP A 136 -4.31 -14.02 7.64
CA ASP A 136 -3.09 -13.32 7.21
C ASP A 136 -3.31 -12.36 6.03
N SER A 137 -4.24 -12.68 5.13
CA SER A 137 -4.61 -11.87 3.96
C SER A 137 -5.67 -10.80 4.24
N GLN A 138 -5.92 -10.47 5.51
CA GLN A 138 -6.88 -9.43 5.90
C GLN A 138 -6.21 -8.06 6.02
N LEU A 139 -6.64 -7.10 5.19
CA LEU A 139 -6.16 -5.73 5.24
C LEU A 139 -6.84 -4.93 6.36
N THR A 140 -6.03 -4.32 7.23
CA THR A 140 -6.48 -3.37 8.25
C THR A 140 -5.92 -1.98 7.94
N SER A 141 -6.54 -0.93 8.48
CA SER A 141 -6.09 0.46 8.34
C SER A 141 -4.65 0.67 8.85
N ILE A 142 -4.26 -0.07 9.89
CA ILE A 142 -2.92 -0.06 10.52
C ILE A 142 -1.80 -0.48 9.53
N HIS A 143 -2.12 -1.22 8.47
CA HIS A 143 -1.14 -1.59 7.45
C HIS A 143 -0.56 -0.36 6.73
N ALA A 144 -1.38 0.68 6.52
CA ALA A 144 -0.94 1.92 5.91
C ALA A 144 0.07 2.66 6.81
N ASP A 145 -0.19 2.69 8.12
CA ASP A 145 0.69 3.30 9.12
C ASP A 145 2.04 2.57 9.20
N LEU A 146 2.01 1.23 9.20
CA LEU A 146 3.24 0.42 9.17
C LEU A 146 4.10 0.80 7.96
N CYS A 147 3.49 0.89 6.78
CA CYS A 147 4.18 1.29 5.56
C CYS A 147 4.73 2.73 5.66
N GLN A 148 3.96 3.66 6.24
CA GLN A 148 4.39 5.04 6.47
C GLN A 148 5.63 5.11 7.37
N LEU A 149 5.63 4.40 8.51
CA LEU A 149 6.77 4.36 9.43
C LEU A 149 8.00 3.75 8.76
N CYS A 150 7.84 2.65 8.03
CA CYS A 150 8.93 1.99 7.31
C CYS A 150 9.54 2.91 6.22
N LEU A 151 8.70 3.68 5.52
CA LEU A 151 9.13 4.62 4.49
C LEU A 151 9.96 5.77 5.09
N LEU A 152 9.50 6.34 6.21
CA LEU A 152 10.21 7.41 6.93
C LEU A 152 11.51 6.91 7.57
N ALA A 153 11.48 5.71 8.15
CA ALA A 153 12.65 5.06 8.75
C ALA A 153 13.67 4.54 7.71
N LYS A 154 13.28 4.44 6.43
CA LYS A 154 14.04 3.77 5.36
C LYS A 154 14.40 2.31 5.70
N CYS A 155 13.53 1.63 6.44
CA CYS A 155 13.69 0.23 6.82
C CYS A 155 12.53 -0.58 6.25
N PHE A 156 12.75 -1.23 5.10
CA PHE A 156 11.67 -1.85 4.32
C PHE A 156 11.42 -3.31 4.64
N LYS A 157 12.43 -4.02 5.18
CA LYS A 157 12.36 -5.47 5.41
C LYS A 157 11.15 -5.90 6.25
N PRO A 158 10.79 -5.24 7.37
CA PRO A 158 9.62 -5.60 8.15
C PRO A 158 8.29 -5.38 7.41
N ALA A 159 8.23 -4.39 6.50
CA ALA A 159 7.02 -4.15 5.71
C ALA A 159 6.82 -5.22 4.63
N LEU A 160 7.90 -5.74 4.04
CA LEU A 160 7.81 -6.77 2.99
C LEU A 160 7.13 -8.05 3.48
N GLU A 161 7.37 -8.46 4.73
CA GLU A 161 6.71 -9.63 5.33
C GLU A 161 5.17 -9.55 5.30
N VAL A 162 4.63 -8.33 5.31
CA VAL A 162 3.19 -8.07 5.25
C VAL A 162 2.74 -7.76 3.81
N LEU A 163 3.55 -7.02 3.05
CA LEU A 163 3.23 -6.60 1.69
C LEU A 163 3.29 -7.74 0.66
N ASP A 164 4.12 -8.76 0.89
CA ASP A 164 4.29 -9.90 -0.03
C ASP A 164 3.08 -10.86 -0.01
N ILE A 165 2.20 -10.72 1.00
CA ILE A 165 0.96 -11.48 1.13
C ILE A 165 -0.15 -10.76 0.35
N ASP A 166 -0.76 -11.48 -0.59
CA ASP A 166 -1.88 -10.95 -1.37
C ASP A 166 -3.15 -10.87 -0.51
N ILE A 167 -3.74 -9.67 -0.45
CA ILE A 167 -4.91 -9.38 0.37
C ILE A 167 -6.17 -9.91 -0.31
N THR A 168 -6.97 -10.67 0.44
CA THR A 168 -8.24 -11.24 -0.04
C THR A 168 -9.46 -10.58 0.61
N GLY A 169 -9.29 -9.92 1.76
CA GLY A 169 -10.39 -9.26 2.44
C GLY A 169 -9.96 -8.00 3.18
N VAL A 170 -10.88 -7.05 3.33
CA VAL A 170 -10.68 -5.83 4.09
C VAL A 170 -11.40 -5.97 5.43
N CYS A 171 -10.72 -5.66 6.53
CA CYS A 171 -11.29 -5.64 7.85
C CYS A 171 -12.40 -4.57 7.90
N GLN A 172 -13.64 -5.02 8.03
CA GLN A 172 -14.76 -4.15 8.36
C GLN A 172 -14.70 -3.88 9.86
N GLU A 173 -14.21 -2.72 10.26
CA GLU A 173 -14.30 -2.26 11.64
C GLU A 173 -15.80 -2.18 12.01
N ILE A 174 -16.24 -2.71 13.15
CA ILE A 174 -17.67 -3.03 13.40
C ILE A 174 -18.40 -1.81 13.97
N ALA A 175 -19.38 -1.27 13.23
CA ALA A 175 -20.17 -0.13 13.69
C ALA A 175 -21.28 -0.50 14.69
N HIS A 176 -21.24 0.17 15.83
CA HIS A 176 -22.40 0.37 16.71
C HIS A 176 -23.16 1.68 16.39
N SER A 177 -23.18 2.13 15.13
CA SER A 177 -23.87 3.38 14.73
C SER A 177 -24.67 3.20 13.42
N PRO A 178 -25.90 3.77 13.33
CA PRO A 178 -26.79 3.65 12.16
C PRO A 178 -26.27 4.30 10.87
N ASN A 179 -25.14 5.02 10.90
CA ASN A 179 -24.43 5.54 9.72
C ASN A 179 -23.19 4.72 9.31
N GLY A 180 -23.17 3.43 9.68
CA GLY A 180 -22.34 2.40 9.06
C GLY A 180 -20.85 2.42 9.43
N PRO A 181 -20.17 1.27 9.35
CA PRO A 181 -18.73 1.20 9.47
C PRO A 181 -18.09 1.59 8.15
N GLN A 182 -17.32 2.66 8.14
CA GLN A 182 -16.61 3.09 6.94
C GLN A 182 -15.12 2.93 7.18
N PHE A 183 -14.58 1.80 6.73
CA PHE A 183 -13.15 1.73 6.45
C PHE A 183 -12.82 2.95 5.58
N ASP A 184 -12.01 3.87 6.10
CA ASP A 184 -11.68 5.08 5.35
C ASP A 184 -10.84 4.65 4.13
N ALA A 185 -11.42 4.86 2.95
CA ALA A 185 -10.78 4.55 1.67
C ALA A 185 -9.38 5.18 1.55
N LYS A 186 -9.12 6.26 2.30
CA LYS A 186 -7.78 6.84 2.45
C LYS A 186 -6.74 5.81 2.87
N TYR A 187 -6.99 4.97 3.88
CA TYR A 187 -5.98 4.01 4.36
C TYR A 187 -5.72 2.90 3.34
N PHE A 188 -6.73 2.50 2.57
CA PHE A 188 -6.55 1.58 1.45
C PHE A 188 -5.63 2.19 0.39
N LEU A 189 -5.91 3.44 -0.01
CA LEU A 189 -5.09 4.17 -0.97
C LEU A 189 -3.65 4.38 -0.47
N LEU A 190 -3.48 4.74 0.81
CA LEU A 190 -2.17 4.93 1.42
C LEU A 190 -1.38 3.63 1.52
N TYR A 191 -2.02 2.52 1.89
CA TYR A 191 -1.39 1.20 1.92
C TYR A 191 -0.82 0.84 0.54
N TYR A 192 -1.63 0.89 -0.52
CA TYR A 192 -1.17 0.55 -1.86
C TYR A 192 -0.15 1.55 -2.41
N TYR A 193 -0.31 2.84 -2.14
CA TYR A 193 0.64 3.86 -2.57
C TYR A 193 2.01 3.72 -1.87
N TYR A 194 2.02 3.58 -0.54
CA TYR A 194 3.26 3.40 0.23
C TYR A 194 3.89 2.04 -0.04
N GLY A 195 3.10 0.98 -0.17
CA GLY A 195 3.57 -0.34 -0.60
C GLY A 195 4.26 -0.29 -1.97
N GLY A 196 3.65 0.39 -2.95
CA GLY A 196 4.27 0.62 -4.25
C GLY A 196 5.59 1.40 -4.16
N MET A 197 5.69 2.40 -3.27
CA MET A 197 6.95 3.12 -3.01
C MET A 197 8.02 2.24 -2.36
N ILE A 198 7.62 1.36 -1.44
CA ILE A 198 8.53 0.40 -0.79
C ILE A 198 9.08 -0.59 -1.82
N TYR A 199 8.23 -1.17 -2.66
CA TYR A 199 8.66 -2.07 -3.73
C TYR A 199 9.57 -1.37 -4.74
N LEU A 200 9.28 -0.10 -5.07
CA LEU A 200 10.17 0.72 -5.88
C LEU A 200 11.57 0.88 -5.26
N ALA A 201 11.64 1.11 -3.95
CA ALA A 201 12.91 1.25 -3.23
C ALA A 201 13.71 -0.07 -3.22
N VAL A 202 13.03 -1.21 -3.13
CA VAL A 202 13.61 -2.56 -3.16
C VAL A 202 13.91 -3.05 -4.60
N ARG A 203 13.55 -2.26 -5.63
CA ARG A 203 13.69 -2.59 -7.06
C ARG A 203 12.80 -3.73 -7.57
N ASN A 204 11.75 -4.09 -6.83
CA ASN A 204 10.72 -5.00 -7.34
C ASN A 204 9.68 -4.21 -8.14
N LEU A 205 9.95 -4.04 -9.44
CA LEU A 205 9.12 -3.19 -10.31
C LEU A 205 7.76 -3.82 -10.65
N ASP A 206 7.68 -5.16 -10.74
CA ASP A 206 6.45 -5.88 -11.04
C ASP A 206 5.40 -5.68 -9.94
N ARG A 207 5.78 -5.94 -8.67
CA ARG A 207 4.89 -5.70 -7.52
C ARG A 207 4.59 -4.21 -7.36
N ALA A 208 5.55 -3.32 -7.56
CA ALA A 208 5.29 -1.89 -7.50
C ALA A 208 4.24 -1.43 -8.52
N LEU A 209 4.30 -1.95 -9.76
CA LEU A 209 3.34 -1.62 -10.81
C LEU A 209 1.93 -2.07 -10.41
N TYR A 210 1.80 -3.31 -9.95
CA TYR A 210 0.53 -3.85 -9.45
C TYR A 210 -0.06 -2.99 -8.31
N PHE A 211 0.76 -2.61 -7.33
CA PHE A 211 0.32 -1.79 -6.20
C PHE A 211 -0.20 -0.41 -6.64
N PHE A 212 0.50 0.26 -7.57
CA PHE A 212 -0.01 1.51 -8.12
C PHE A 212 -1.25 1.32 -8.97
N GLU A 213 -1.39 0.19 -9.68
CA GLU A 213 -2.59 -0.16 -10.45
C GLU A 213 -3.82 -0.29 -9.56
N VAL A 214 -3.70 -0.96 -8.41
CA VAL A 214 -4.79 -1.09 -7.43
C VAL A 214 -5.19 0.28 -6.86
N ALA A 215 -4.22 1.13 -6.53
CA ALA A 215 -4.48 2.47 -6.03
C ALA A 215 -5.24 3.36 -7.05
N ILE A 216 -4.95 3.25 -8.35
CA ILE A 216 -5.64 4.04 -9.39
C ILE A 216 -7.00 3.45 -9.78
N THR A 217 -7.19 2.14 -9.65
CA THR A 217 -8.45 1.46 -10.03
C THR A 217 -9.51 1.51 -8.94
N THR A 218 -9.15 1.95 -7.73
CA THR A 218 -10.07 2.09 -6.60
C THR A 218 -11.30 2.93 -6.98
N PRO A 219 -12.54 2.45 -6.74
CA PRO A 219 -13.77 3.20 -7.00
C PRO A 219 -13.77 4.56 -6.29
N ALA A 220 -13.94 5.65 -7.05
CA ALA A 220 -13.87 7.00 -6.50
C ALA A 220 -14.78 7.99 -7.26
N HIS A 221 -15.46 8.85 -6.50
CA HIS A 221 -16.24 9.98 -7.05
C HIS A 221 -15.40 11.25 -7.22
N ALA A 222 -14.29 11.38 -6.49
CA ALA A 222 -13.37 12.50 -6.56
C ALA A 222 -11.92 12.01 -6.64
N VAL A 223 -11.03 12.78 -7.30
CA VAL A 223 -9.60 12.45 -7.33
C VAL A 223 -8.93 12.91 -6.05
N SER A 224 -8.24 11.99 -5.36
CA SER A 224 -7.35 12.35 -4.26
C SER A 224 -5.92 12.57 -4.75
N HIS A 225 -5.14 13.34 -4.00
CA HIS A 225 -3.71 13.52 -4.28
C HIS A 225 -2.93 12.20 -4.25
N ILE A 226 -3.34 11.24 -3.40
CA ILE A 226 -2.71 9.91 -3.29
C ILE A 226 -2.82 9.18 -4.62
N MET A 227 -4.02 9.16 -5.21
CA MET A 227 -4.23 8.51 -6.50
C MET A 227 -3.48 9.22 -7.64
N LEU A 228 -3.40 10.56 -7.61
CA LEU A 228 -2.66 11.31 -8.62
C LEU A 228 -1.15 11.01 -8.58
N GLU A 229 -0.56 10.96 -7.38
CA GLU A 229 0.84 10.59 -7.20
C GLU A 229 1.12 9.12 -7.54
N ALA A 230 0.17 8.22 -7.22
CA ALA A 230 0.22 6.82 -7.65
C ALA A 230 0.21 6.71 -9.18
N TYR A 231 -0.65 7.46 -9.87
CA TYR A 231 -0.74 7.45 -11.34
C TYR A 231 0.53 7.96 -12.03
N LYS A 232 1.12 9.05 -11.52
CA LYS A 232 2.42 9.54 -12.02
C LYS A 232 3.51 8.45 -11.92
N LYS A 233 3.58 7.76 -10.78
CA LYS A 233 4.54 6.66 -10.57
C LYS A 233 4.20 5.42 -11.39
N TYR A 234 2.92 5.10 -11.57
CA TYR A 234 2.45 4.02 -12.45
C TYR A 234 2.96 4.20 -13.88
N ILE A 235 2.87 5.40 -14.44
CA ILE A 235 3.42 5.72 -15.78
C ILE A 235 4.93 5.44 -15.82
N LEU A 236 5.68 5.95 -14.84
CA LEU A 236 7.13 5.79 -14.80
C LEU A 236 7.54 4.32 -14.66
N VAL A 237 6.91 3.59 -13.74
CA VAL A 237 7.20 2.17 -13.51
C VAL A 237 6.83 1.32 -14.73
N SER A 238 5.70 1.62 -15.40
CA SER A 238 5.32 0.95 -16.65
C SER A 238 6.39 1.13 -17.74
N LEU A 239 6.94 2.35 -17.87
CA LEU A 239 8.00 2.64 -18.83
C LEU A 239 9.32 1.92 -18.47
N LEU A 240 9.65 1.83 -17.17
CA LEU A 240 10.83 1.12 -16.69
C LEU A 240 10.76 -0.39 -16.94
N LEU A 241 9.60 -1.00 -16.68
CA LEU A 241 9.41 -2.45 -16.71
C LEU A 241 9.06 -2.95 -18.12
N ASN A 242 8.02 -2.41 -18.73
CA ASN A 242 7.47 -2.92 -20.00
C ASN A 242 7.90 -2.10 -21.22
N GLY A 243 8.53 -0.94 -21.02
CA GLY A 243 8.92 -0.04 -22.11
C GLY A 243 7.74 0.61 -22.83
N LYS A 244 6.55 0.60 -22.24
CA LYS A 244 5.33 1.28 -22.67
C LYS A 244 4.40 1.47 -21.47
N VAL A 245 3.53 2.47 -21.51
CA VAL A 245 2.52 2.67 -20.47
C VAL A 245 1.46 1.57 -20.61
N GLN A 246 1.20 0.84 -19.52
CA GLN A 246 0.13 -0.14 -19.51
C GLN A 246 -1.23 0.56 -19.52
N PRO A 247 -2.21 0.06 -20.31
CA PRO A 247 -3.53 0.62 -20.30
C PRO A 247 -4.19 0.35 -18.95
N VAL A 248 -4.71 1.39 -18.32
CA VAL A 248 -5.49 1.25 -17.09
C VAL A 248 -6.71 0.36 -17.36
N PRO A 249 -7.06 -0.59 -16.47
CA PRO A 249 -8.20 -1.46 -16.66
C PRO A 249 -9.52 -0.70 -16.90
N LYS A 250 -10.40 -1.27 -17.72
CA LYS A 250 -11.68 -0.62 -18.12
C LYS A 250 -12.64 -0.38 -16.96
N TYR A 251 -12.53 -1.14 -15.88
CA TYR A 251 -13.36 -1.00 -14.69
C TYR A 251 -12.92 0.16 -13.79
N ALA A 252 -11.79 0.81 -14.08
CA ALA A 252 -11.34 1.98 -13.32
C ALA A 252 -12.35 3.13 -13.41
N SER A 253 -12.46 3.89 -12.32
CA SER A 253 -13.37 5.02 -12.20
C SER A 253 -13.18 6.04 -13.34
N GLN A 254 -14.28 6.49 -13.95
CA GLN A 254 -14.25 7.51 -15.03
C GLN A 254 -13.52 8.81 -14.63
N VAL A 255 -13.52 9.11 -13.33
CA VAL A 255 -12.84 10.24 -12.72
C VAL A 255 -11.32 10.18 -12.96
N VAL A 256 -10.72 8.98 -12.99
CA VAL A 256 -9.29 8.75 -13.26
C VAL A 256 -8.95 9.23 -14.66
N THR A 257 -9.67 8.74 -15.67
CA THR A 257 -9.44 9.10 -17.08
C THR A 257 -9.69 10.58 -17.35
N ARG A 258 -10.73 11.16 -16.72
CA ARG A 258 -11.13 12.55 -16.95
C ARG A 258 -10.18 13.57 -16.36
N PHE A 259 -9.64 13.31 -15.16
CA PHE A 259 -8.89 14.32 -14.40
C PHE A 259 -7.40 13.99 -14.26
N MET A 260 -7.00 12.73 -14.10
CA MET A 260 -5.58 12.42 -13.87
C MET A 260 -4.72 12.67 -15.09
N LYS A 261 -5.21 12.35 -16.30
CA LYS A 261 -4.46 12.53 -17.53
C LYS A 261 -4.10 14.01 -17.78
N PRO A 262 -5.04 14.98 -17.73
CA PRO A 262 -4.69 16.40 -17.82
C PRO A 262 -3.75 16.89 -16.72
N LEU A 263 -3.95 16.42 -15.48
CA LEU A 263 -3.14 16.85 -14.32
C LEU A 263 -1.72 16.28 -14.32
N SER A 264 -1.46 15.24 -15.12
CA SER A 264 -0.15 14.58 -15.23
C SER A 264 0.42 14.68 -16.65
N GLN A 265 0.04 15.70 -17.41
CA GLN A 265 0.48 15.92 -18.79
C GLN A 265 2.00 15.78 -18.99
N PRO A 266 2.89 16.32 -18.13
CA PRO A 266 4.34 16.16 -18.29
C PRO A 266 4.82 14.69 -18.30
N TYR A 267 4.12 13.80 -17.58
CA TYR A 267 4.44 12.37 -17.55
C TYR A 267 3.94 11.67 -18.82
N HIS A 268 2.82 12.11 -19.38
CA HIS A 268 2.34 11.64 -20.67
C HIS A 268 3.23 12.10 -21.83
N ASP A 269 3.70 13.34 -21.81
CA ASP A 269 4.65 13.85 -22.80
C ASP A 269 5.95 13.03 -22.78
N LEU A 270 6.45 12.69 -21.57
CA LEU A 270 7.59 11.80 -21.38
C LEU A 270 7.32 10.41 -21.96
N ALA A 271 6.16 9.82 -21.69
CA ALA A 271 5.76 8.52 -22.20
C ALA A 271 5.64 8.50 -23.73
N ASN A 272 5.13 9.58 -24.34
CA ASN A 272 5.02 9.73 -25.78
C ASN A 272 6.40 9.79 -26.43
N ALA A 273 7.31 10.64 -25.91
CA ALA A 273 8.69 10.73 -26.39
C ALA A 273 9.42 9.38 -26.27
N PHE A 274 9.20 8.66 -25.16
CA PHE A 274 9.74 7.31 -24.95
C PHE A 274 9.22 6.30 -25.98
N THR A 275 7.93 6.34 -26.29
CA THR A 275 7.29 5.40 -27.24
C THR A 275 7.74 5.66 -28.69
N MET A 276 7.97 6.93 -29.04
CA MET A 276 8.55 7.34 -30.33
C MET A 276 10.02 6.95 -30.48
N ASN A 277 10.68 6.52 -29.41
CA ASN A 277 12.10 6.15 -29.36
C ASN A 277 13.08 7.30 -29.68
N ASN A 278 12.64 8.55 -29.49
CA ASN A 278 13.43 9.74 -29.80
C ASN A 278 14.13 10.26 -28.53
N THR A 279 15.45 10.08 -28.45
CA THR A 279 16.26 10.47 -27.28
C THR A 279 16.41 11.99 -27.16
N THR A 280 16.48 12.72 -28.26
CA THR A 280 16.53 14.19 -28.27
C THR A 280 15.24 14.79 -27.71
N GLU A 281 14.09 14.31 -28.20
CA GLU A 281 12.79 14.79 -27.72
C GLU A 281 12.57 14.44 -26.25
N LEU A 282 12.98 13.24 -25.82
CA LEU A 282 12.94 12.88 -24.41
C LEU A 282 13.79 13.84 -23.56
N ASN A 283 15.02 14.18 -23.99
CA ASN A 283 15.88 15.14 -23.28
C ASN A 283 15.26 16.55 -23.24
N ASN A 284 14.56 16.97 -24.29
CA ASN A 284 13.82 18.25 -24.32
C ASN A 284 12.65 18.26 -23.31
N VAL A 285 11.87 17.17 -23.26
CA VAL A 285 10.78 17.04 -22.29
C VAL A 285 11.31 17.05 -20.85
N LEU A 286 12.46 16.40 -20.61
CA LEU A 286 13.13 16.38 -19.32
C LEU A 286 13.58 17.78 -18.89
N SER A 287 14.29 18.51 -19.74
CA SER A 287 14.78 19.85 -19.42
C SER A 287 13.62 20.83 -19.19
N LYS A 288 12.59 20.77 -20.04
CA LYS A 288 11.39 21.61 -19.92
C LYS A 288 10.61 21.39 -18.63
N ASN A 289 10.48 20.14 -18.17
CA ASN A 289 9.61 19.79 -17.04
C ASN A 289 10.37 19.43 -15.75
N THR A 290 11.66 19.75 -15.65
CA THR A 290 12.51 19.38 -14.50
C THR A 290 11.95 19.88 -13.16
N GLU A 291 11.40 21.10 -13.13
CA GLU A 291 10.80 21.68 -11.91
C GLU A 291 9.60 20.86 -11.43
N VAL A 292 8.75 20.39 -12.35
CA VAL A 292 7.58 19.56 -12.03
C VAL A 292 8.01 18.22 -11.44
N PHE A 293 8.97 17.54 -12.07
CA PHE A 293 9.47 16.25 -11.59
C PHE A 293 10.20 16.37 -10.24
N THR A 294 10.83 17.52 -9.97
CA THR A 294 11.49 17.81 -8.70
C THR A 294 10.47 18.06 -7.60
N ARG A 295 9.44 18.87 -7.87
CA ARG A 295 8.32 19.13 -6.95
C ARG A 295 7.57 17.86 -6.58
N ASP A 296 7.39 16.96 -7.53
CA ASP A 296 6.71 15.67 -7.31
C ASP A 296 7.65 14.60 -6.70
N HIS A 297 8.90 14.94 -6.41
CA HIS A 297 9.94 14.02 -5.90
C HIS A 297 10.20 12.77 -6.77
N ASN A 298 9.93 12.86 -8.08
CA ASN A 298 10.06 11.74 -9.02
C ASN A 298 11.25 11.87 -9.97
N LEU A 299 12.06 12.93 -9.87
CA LEU A 299 13.19 13.21 -10.78
C LEU A 299 14.16 12.02 -10.94
N GLY A 300 14.44 11.29 -9.85
CA GLY A 300 15.31 10.12 -9.90
C GLY A 300 14.76 8.99 -10.77
N LEU A 301 13.46 8.71 -10.68
CA LEU A 301 12.78 7.70 -11.50
C LEU A 301 12.74 8.13 -12.96
N VAL A 302 12.46 9.40 -13.21
CA VAL A 302 12.43 9.99 -14.56
C VAL A 302 13.79 9.87 -15.25
N LYS A 303 14.90 10.12 -14.54
CA LYS A 303 16.26 9.89 -15.07
C LYS A 303 16.53 8.41 -15.39
N GLN A 304 15.98 7.50 -14.57
CA GLN A 304 16.09 6.07 -14.86
C GLN A 304 15.32 5.69 -16.13
N VAL A 305 14.11 6.22 -16.33
CA VAL A 305 13.33 6.03 -17.57
C VAL A 305 14.16 6.47 -18.79
N SER A 306 14.83 7.62 -18.70
CA SER A 306 15.74 8.08 -19.75
C SER A 306 16.85 7.07 -20.05
N SER A 307 17.51 6.55 -19.01
CA SER A 307 18.56 5.52 -19.18
C SER A 307 18.05 4.24 -19.85
N VAL A 308 16.82 3.83 -19.54
CA VAL A 308 16.19 2.64 -20.13
C VAL A 308 15.91 2.83 -21.62
N LEU A 309 15.59 4.05 -22.06
CA LEU A 309 15.37 4.32 -23.49
C LEU A 309 16.62 4.03 -24.32
N TYR A 310 17.80 4.46 -23.86
CA TYR A 310 19.07 4.17 -24.54
C TYR A 310 19.30 2.66 -24.63
N LYS A 311 19.06 1.92 -23.54
CA LYS A 311 19.16 0.45 -23.52
C LYS A 311 18.19 -0.21 -24.51
N LYS A 312 16.94 0.25 -24.54
CA LYS A 312 15.90 -0.24 -25.47
C LYS A 312 16.29 0.01 -26.92
N ASN A 313 16.86 1.17 -27.23
CA ASN A 313 17.33 1.48 -28.58
C ASN A 313 18.49 0.57 -28.99
N ILE A 314 19.43 0.29 -28.09
CA ILE A 314 20.52 -0.69 -28.34
C ILE A 314 19.96 -2.10 -28.55
N GLN A 315 19.01 -2.56 -27.72
CA GLN A 315 18.32 -3.85 -27.91
C GLN A 315 17.59 -3.97 -29.25
N ARG A 316 17.12 -2.85 -29.83
CA ARG A 316 16.51 -2.90 -31.17
C ARG A 316 17.55 -3.10 -32.27
N LEU A 317 18.79 -2.66 -32.08
CA LEU A 317 19.86 -2.87 -33.05
C LEU A 317 20.23 -4.35 -33.14
N THR A 318 20.13 -5.12 -32.06
CA THR A 318 20.41 -6.58 -32.09
C THR A 318 19.45 -7.34 -33.00
N LYS A 319 18.24 -6.81 -33.22
CA LYS A 319 17.23 -7.42 -34.11
C LYS A 319 17.49 -7.18 -35.60
N THR A 320 18.30 -6.19 -35.94
CA THR A 320 18.51 -5.76 -37.34
C THR A 320 19.96 -5.89 -37.79
N PHE A 321 20.91 -5.95 -36.84
CA PHE A 321 22.34 -6.02 -37.11
C PHE A 321 22.96 -7.22 -36.40
N LEU A 322 23.82 -7.95 -37.11
CA LEU A 322 24.72 -8.93 -36.51
C LEU A 322 26.02 -8.27 -36.04
N THR A 323 26.53 -7.30 -36.80
CA THR A 323 27.76 -6.58 -36.49
C THR A 323 27.59 -5.11 -36.81
N LEU A 324 28.00 -4.23 -35.90
CA LEU A 324 27.82 -2.78 -36.03
C LEU A 324 28.98 -2.02 -35.37
N SER A 325 29.41 -0.90 -35.95
CA SER A 325 30.46 -0.08 -35.36
C SER A 325 29.96 0.67 -34.12
N LEU A 326 30.85 0.91 -33.14
CA LEU A 326 30.52 1.69 -31.94
C LEU A 326 30.12 3.13 -32.27
N SER A 327 30.69 3.72 -33.33
CA SER A 327 30.30 5.01 -33.87
C SER A 327 28.88 5.02 -34.43
N ASP A 328 28.48 3.98 -35.17
CA ASP A 328 27.12 3.87 -35.70
C ASP A 328 26.10 3.63 -34.59
N VAL A 329 26.46 2.84 -33.57
CA VAL A 329 25.63 2.67 -32.37
C VAL A 329 25.40 4.03 -31.71
N ALA A 330 26.48 4.79 -31.45
CA ALA A 330 26.37 6.09 -30.80
C ALA A 330 25.47 7.06 -31.59
N SER A 331 25.68 7.15 -32.91
CA SER A 331 24.88 7.99 -33.80
C SER A 331 23.40 7.61 -33.83
N ARG A 332 23.09 6.31 -33.98
CA ARG A 332 21.70 5.81 -34.08
C ARG A 332 20.94 5.88 -32.77
N VAL A 333 21.63 5.76 -31.64
CA VAL A 333 21.03 5.78 -30.30
C VAL A 333 20.99 7.21 -29.72
N GLY A 334 21.73 8.15 -30.31
CA GLY A 334 21.84 9.52 -29.83
C GLY A 334 22.76 9.67 -28.61
N LEU A 335 23.83 8.88 -28.55
CA LEU A 335 24.89 9.00 -27.55
C LEU A 335 25.99 9.94 -28.06
N PRO A 336 26.65 10.71 -27.18
CA PRO A 336 27.62 11.73 -27.61
C PRO A 336 28.95 11.15 -28.09
N SER A 337 29.32 9.94 -27.66
CA SER A 337 30.61 9.33 -28.04
C SER A 337 30.52 7.81 -28.25
N PRO A 338 31.41 7.21 -29.08
CA PRO A 338 31.58 5.76 -29.18
C PRO A 338 31.94 5.11 -27.83
N SER A 339 32.69 5.81 -26.98
CA SER A 339 33.04 5.35 -25.63
C SER A 339 31.83 5.23 -24.70
N ASP A 340 30.83 6.11 -24.85
CA ASP A 340 29.60 5.98 -24.08
C ASP A 340 28.75 4.82 -24.58
N ALA A 341 28.72 4.58 -25.89
CA ALA A 341 28.10 3.38 -26.47
C ALA A 341 28.74 2.10 -25.94
N GLU A 342 30.08 2.05 -25.89
CA GLU A 342 30.82 0.92 -25.33
C GLU A 342 30.46 0.68 -23.86
N ARG A 343 30.44 1.74 -23.03
CA ARG A 343 30.06 1.66 -21.61
C ARG A 343 28.64 1.13 -21.42
N HIS A 344 27.68 1.61 -22.22
CA HIS A 344 26.30 1.13 -22.17
C HIS A 344 26.19 -0.35 -22.55
N ILE A 345 26.85 -0.76 -23.63
CA ILE A 345 26.85 -2.15 -24.10
C ILE A 345 27.48 -3.07 -23.06
N LEU A 346 28.62 -2.67 -22.48
CA LEU A 346 29.30 -3.45 -21.45
C LEU A 346 28.41 -3.66 -20.21
N SER A 347 27.75 -2.60 -19.74
CA SER A 347 26.77 -2.69 -18.65
C SER A 347 25.58 -3.60 -19.02
N MET A 348 25.12 -3.58 -20.27
CA MET A 348 24.03 -4.44 -20.71
C MET A 348 24.45 -5.92 -20.84
N ILE A 349 25.70 -6.21 -21.21
CA ILE A 349 26.25 -7.57 -21.22
C ILE A 349 26.37 -8.10 -19.79
N GLU A 350 26.92 -7.31 -18.87
CA GLU A 350 27.07 -7.68 -17.45
C GLU A 350 25.73 -8.02 -16.80
N ASN A 351 24.71 -7.20 -17.07
CA ASN A 351 23.33 -7.42 -16.60
C ASN A 351 22.55 -8.46 -17.42
N ARG A 352 23.19 -9.19 -18.35
CA ARG A 352 22.56 -10.18 -19.25
C ARG A 352 21.34 -9.66 -20.02
N GLN A 353 21.32 -8.36 -20.36
CA GLN A 353 20.24 -7.71 -21.09
C GLN A 353 20.39 -7.83 -22.62
N ILE A 354 21.62 -8.08 -23.08
CA ILE A 354 21.98 -8.39 -24.47
C ILE A 354 23.13 -9.40 -24.47
N PHE A 355 23.23 -10.17 -25.56
CA PHE A 355 24.35 -11.06 -25.82
C PHE A 355 25.19 -10.44 -26.94
N ALA A 356 26.35 -9.89 -26.59
CA ALA A 356 27.21 -9.22 -27.54
C ALA A 356 28.68 -9.38 -27.17
N THR A 357 29.57 -9.22 -28.14
CA THR A 357 31.03 -9.17 -27.93
C THR A 357 31.58 -7.90 -28.54
N ILE A 358 32.43 -7.20 -27.78
CA ILE A 358 33.05 -5.94 -28.21
C ILE A 358 34.46 -6.28 -28.74
N ASN A 359 34.75 -5.85 -29.96
CA ASN A 359 36.09 -5.89 -30.53
C ASN A 359 36.67 -4.47 -30.55
N GLN A 360 37.51 -4.16 -29.55
CA GLN A 360 38.14 -2.85 -29.40
C GLN A 360 39.15 -2.53 -30.52
N LYS A 361 39.78 -3.52 -31.15
CA LYS A 361 40.77 -3.28 -32.23
C LYS A 361 40.09 -2.68 -33.46
N ASP A 362 38.92 -3.21 -33.80
CA ASP A 362 38.18 -2.81 -35.00
C ASP A 362 37.07 -1.79 -34.68
N GLY A 363 36.81 -1.50 -33.40
CA GLY A 363 35.73 -0.61 -32.97
C GLY A 363 34.33 -1.16 -33.24
N MET A 364 34.18 -2.48 -33.28
CA MET A 364 32.95 -3.17 -33.70
C MET A 364 32.30 -3.94 -32.54
N VAL A 365 30.97 -4.08 -32.61
CA VAL A 365 30.17 -4.89 -31.71
C VAL A 365 29.52 -6.00 -32.51
N VAL A 366 29.69 -7.24 -32.07
CA VAL A 366 29.06 -8.42 -32.66
C VAL A 366 27.94 -8.88 -31.73
N PHE A 367 26.70 -8.78 -32.19
CA PHE A 367 25.53 -9.28 -31.47
C PHE A 367 25.41 -10.80 -31.68
N ARG A 368 24.99 -11.51 -30.63
CA ARG A 368 24.79 -12.97 -30.63
C ARG A 368 23.37 -13.27 -30.20
N ASP A 369 22.88 -14.44 -30.60
CA ASP A 369 21.59 -14.93 -30.14
C ASP A 369 21.67 -15.43 -28.68
N GLU A 370 20.51 -15.44 -28.02
CA GLU A 370 20.35 -15.98 -26.67
C GLU A 370 20.78 -17.45 -26.62
N PRO A 371 21.65 -17.85 -25.68
CA PRO A 371 22.10 -19.23 -25.55
C PRO A 371 21.06 -20.16 -24.89
N ASP A 372 19.94 -19.64 -24.38
CA ASP A 372 18.99 -20.42 -23.59
C ASP A 372 18.17 -21.40 -24.45
N LYS A 373 18.39 -22.69 -24.20
CA LYS A 373 17.68 -23.80 -24.84
C LYS A 373 16.64 -24.41 -23.90
N PHE A 374 15.79 -23.60 -23.27
CA PHE A 374 14.59 -24.03 -22.48
C PHE A 374 14.64 -25.45 -21.89
N GLY A 375 15.73 -25.79 -21.22
CA GLY A 375 16.07 -27.19 -20.97
C GLY A 375 17.06 -27.30 -19.83
N GLY A 376 16.85 -28.32 -19.01
CA GLY A 376 17.59 -28.52 -17.77
C GLY A 376 16.70 -28.50 -16.53
N PRO A 377 17.27 -28.86 -15.38
CA PRO A 377 16.52 -29.00 -14.13
C PRO A 377 15.97 -27.67 -13.60
N GLU A 378 16.59 -26.53 -13.91
CA GLU A 378 16.14 -25.20 -13.46
C GLU A 378 14.80 -24.80 -14.08
N VAL A 379 14.59 -25.10 -15.38
CA VAL A 379 13.32 -24.83 -16.07
C VAL A 379 12.20 -25.70 -15.52
N LEU A 380 12.49 -26.98 -15.24
CA LEU A 380 11.52 -27.90 -14.62
C LEU A 380 11.11 -27.40 -13.24
N LYS A 381 12.08 -27.01 -12.41
CA LYS A 381 11.82 -26.46 -11.08
C LYS A 381 10.96 -25.20 -11.15
N GLY A 382 11.28 -24.27 -12.06
CA GLY A 382 10.47 -23.07 -12.27
C GLY A 382 9.03 -23.39 -12.70
N LEU A 383 8.84 -24.42 -13.54
CA LEU A 383 7.51 -24.88 -13.92
C LEU A 383 6.74 -25.49 -12.74
N GLU A 384 7.39 -26.30 -11.90
CA GLU A 384 6.80 -26.88 -10.69
C GLU A 384 6.36 -25.79 -9.70
N GLU A 385 7.19 -24.75 -9.50
CA GLU A 385 6.86 -23.60 -8.65
C GLU A 385 5.62 -22.85 -9.17
N GLN A 386 5.54 -22.58 -10.47
CA GLN A 386 4.37 -21.93 -11.08
C GLN A 386 3.11 -22.81 -11.02
N LEU A 387 3.24 -24.12 -11.21
CA LEU A 387 2.11 -25.05 -11.13
C LEU A 387 1.54 -25.12 -9.71
N THR A 388 2.41 -25.12 -8.70
CA THR A 388 2.00 -25.08 -7.29
C THR A 388 1.23 -23.81 -6.97
N LEU A 389 1.70 -22.66 -7.46
CA LEU A 389 1.01 -21.37 -7.29
C LEU A 389 -0.39 -21.39 -7.94
N CYS A 390 -0.52 -21.93 -9.16
CA CYS A 390 -1.82 -22.08 -9.82
C CYS A 390 -2.79 -22.99 -9.04
N MET A 391 -2.29 -24.09 -8.48
CA MET A 391 -3.11 -25.00 -7.67
C MET A 391 -3.59 -24.33 -6.38
N GLU A 392 -2.76 -23.52 -5.74
CA GLU A 392 -3.14 -22.78 -4.54
C GLU A 392 -4.20 -21.70 -4.84
N LEU A 393 -4.04 -20.99 -5.97
CA LEU A 393 -5.04 -20.03 -6.44
C LEU A 393 -6.39 -20.70 -6.76
N ASP A 394 -6.38 -21.86 -7.43
CA ASP A 394 -7.59 -22.64 -7.72
C ASP A 394 -8.34 -23.02 -6.44
N LYS A 395 -7.60 -23.52 -5.43
CA LYS A 395 -8.16 -23.82 -4.11
C LYS A 395 -8.80 -22.59 -3.45
N GLN A 396 -8.16 -21.43 -3.54
CA GLN A 396 -8.72 -20.19 -2.99
C GLN A 396 -10.00 -19.77 -3.73
N ILE A 397 -10.02 -19.85 -5.05
CA ILE A 397 -11.21 -19.55 -5.87
C ILE A 397 -12.38 -20.47 -5.50
N LEU A 398 -12.12 -21.78 -5.35
CA LEU A 398 -13.14 -22.74 -4.92
C LEU A 398 -13.71 -22.40 -3.54
N SER A 399 -12.85 -22.04 -2.57
CA SER A 399 -13.30 -21.60 -1.25
C SER A 399 -14.16 -20.33 -1.31
N MET A 400 -13.79 -19.37 -2.17
CA MET A 400 -14.58 -18.15 -2.36
C MET A 400 -15.94 -18.44 -3.02
N ASP A 401 -15.99 -19.37 -3.98
CA ASP A 401 -17.25 -19.79 -4.61
C ASP A 401 -18.18 -20.48 -3.59
N GLU A 402 -17.65 -21.36 -2.74
CA GLU A 402 -18.40 -21.98 -1.64
C GLU A 402 -18.99 -20.91 -0.69
N GLU A 403 -18.21 -19.90 -0.30
CA GLU A 403 -18.68 -18.78 0.54
C GLU A 403 -19.82 -17.97 -0.11
N ILE A 404 -19.74 -17.75 -1.43
CA ILE A 404 -20.79 -17.06 -2.19
C ILE A 404 -22.05 -17.92 -2.26
N GLN A 405 -21.93 -19.22 -2.49
CA GLN A 405 -23.06 -20.14 -2.60
C GLN A 405 -23.84 -20.27 -1.28
N VAL A 406 -23.17 -20.19 -0.13
CA VAL A 406 -23.84 -20.22 1.18
C VAL A 406 -24.40 -18.85 1.62
N ASN A 407 -24.11 -17.77 0.88
CA ASN A 407 -24.55 -16.44 1.26
C ASN A 407 -26.08 -16.30 1.09
N PRO A 408 -26.83 -15.99 2.17
CA PRO A 408 -28.30 -15.95 2.13
C PRO A 408 -28.85 -14.90 1.16
N GLN A 409 -28.14 -13.79 0.91
CA GLN A 409 -28.57 -12.79 -0.07
C GLN A 409 -28.40 -13.29 -1.50
N TYR A 410 -27.33 -14.05 -1.75
CA TYR A 410 -27.09 -14.69 -3.05
C TYR A 410 -28.15 -15.75 -3.31
N VAL A 411 -28.36 -16.67 -2.35
CA VAL A 411 -29.38 -17.73 -2.44
C VAL A 411 -30.77 -17.17 -2.68
N LYS A 412 -31.18 -16.11 -1.97
CA LYS A 412 -32.49 -15.47 -2.18
C LYS A 412 -32.64 -14.93 -3.60
N LYS A 413 -31.61 -14.26 -4.14
CA LYS A 413 -31.62 -13.72 -5.51
C LYS A 413 -31.56 -14.83 -6.57
N SER A 414 -30.76 -15.87 -6.37
CA SER A 414 -30.62 -16.98 -7.31
C SER A 414 -31.84 -17.91 -7.33
N SER A 415 -32.53 -18.06 -6.21
CA SER A 415 -33.77 -18.84 -6.10
C SER A 415 -35.01 -18.11 -6.62
N GLY A 416 -34.87 -16.88 -7.15
CA GLY A 416 -35.97 -16.13 -7.76
C GLY A 416 -37.04 -15.63 -6.78
N ILE A 417 -36.75 -15.60 -5.48
CA ILE A 417 -37.62 -14.98 -4.48
C ILE A 417 -37.39 -13.47 -4.58
N GLN A 418 -38.00 -12.83 -5.57
CA GLN A 418 -38.16 -11.38 -5.58
C GLN A 418 -38.97 -11.01 -4.34
N ASP A 419 -38.49 -10.02 -3.58
CA ASP A 419 -39.37 -9.30 -2.68
C ASP A 419 -40.56 -8.83 -3.52
N GLU A 420 -41.76 -9.40 -3.29
CA GLU A 420 -42.98 -8.71 -3.67
C GLU A 420 -42.87 -7.34 -3.01
N GLU A 421 -42.63 -6.31 -3.81
CA GLU A 421 -42.91 -4.94 -3.43
C GLU A 421 -44.29 -4.96 -2.78
N GLN A 422 -44.34 -4.80 -1.45
CA GLN A 422 -45.60 -4.50 -0.80
C GLN A 422 -46.11 -3.24 -1.48
N PRO A 423 -47.25 -3.30 -2.22
CA PRO A 423 -47.87 -2.08 -2.65
C PRO A 423 -48.30 -1.37 -1.37
N SER A 424 -47.78 -0.17 -1.17
CA SER A 424 -48.30 0.78 -0.18
C SER A 424 -49.76 1.11 -0.53
N LYS A 425 -50.69 0.22 -0.18
CA LYS A 425 -52.11 0.51 0.07
C LYS A 425 -52.18 0.79 1.57
N SER A 426 -52.68 1.91 2.07
CA SER A 426 -53.88 2.70 1.79
C SER A 426 -53.81 3.87 2.82
N THR A 427 -54.47 5.02 2.79
CA THR A 427 -55.47 5.69 1.94
C THR A 427 -55.88 6.94 2.75
N TYR A 428 -55.90 8.10 2.08
CA TYR A 428 -56.76 9.28 2.27
C TYR A 428 -57.05 9.87 3.67
N ALA A 429 -56.90 11.20 3.77
CA ALA A 429 -58.02 12.06 4.12
C ALA A 429 -57.89 13.43 3.42
N MET A 430 -59.05 13.97 3.05
CA MET A 430 -59.38 15.12 2.20
C MET A 430 -58.52 16.37 2.32
#